data_AF-A0A4Q5QUU6-F1
#
_entry.id   AF-A0A4Q5QUU6-F1
#
_cell.length_a   1.000
_cell.length_b   1.000
_cell.length_c   1.000
_cell.angle_alpha   90.00
_cell.angle_beta   90.00
_cell.angle_gamma   90.00
#
_symmetry.space_group_name_H-M   'P 1'
#
loop_
_entity.id
_entity.type
_entity.pdbx_description
1 polymer ?
#
loop_
_entity_poly.entity_id
_entity_poly.type
_entity_poly.pdbx_seq_one_letter_code
_entity_poly.pdbx_strand_id
1 'polypeptide(L)'
;VLNFPGNYTDYRDYLAERETEAALEAEEKAAKVARAAAKVVAAAPVAAAPTPAAAPKRRASFAEKKEFEQLEKDIAALEKEKERLVENLATGQGSRQELIDWPARLQAVDKELDAKGERWLELSEWL
;
A
#
# COMPACT_ATOMS: atom_id res chain seq x y z
N VAL A 1 -28.91 16.69 6.40
CA VAL A 1 -28.11 15.86 7.33
C VAL A 1 -27.42 14.81 6.49
N LEU A 2 -26.12 14.96 6.23
CA LEU A 2 -25.37 14.01 5.43
C LEU A 2 -24.85 12.92 6.37
N ASN A 3 -25.47 11.75 6.33
CA ASN A 3 -24.97 10.54 6.99
C ASN A 3 -23.78 10.03 6.18
N PHE A 4 -22.59 10.13 6.76
CA PHE A 4 -21.38 9.51 6.25
C PHE A 4 -21.22 8.15 6.95
N PRO A 5 -21.25 7.01 6.23
CA PRO A 5 -21.14 5.69 6.81
C PRO A 5 -19.66 5.31 6.99
N GLY A 6 -18.98 5.97 7.93
CA GLY A 6 -17.55 5.75 8.21
C GLY A 6 -17.13 6.40 9.52
N ASN A 7 -16.11 5.86 10.16
CA ASN A 7 -15.56 6.35 11.42
C ASN A 7 -15.01 7.78 11.24
N TYR A 8 -14.86 8.55 12.33
CA TYR A 8 -14.32 9.93 12.29
C TYR A 8 -12.92 9.98 11.65
N THR A 9 -12.17 8.89 11.73
CA THR A 9 -10.88 8.71 11.06
C THR A 9 -11.03 8.70 9.54
N ASP A 10 -11.96 7.89 9.01
CA ASP A 10 -12.21 7.77 7.56
C ASP A 10 -12.62 9.11 6.91
N TYR A 11 -13.33 9.96 7.65
CA TYR A 11 -13.70 11.30 7.17
C TYR A 11 -12.49 12.25 7.10
N ARG A 12 -11.53 12.11 8.02
CA ARG A 12 -10.29 12.91 8.00
C ARG A 12 -9.35 12.47 6.89
N ASP A 13 -9.29 11.16 6.65
CA ASP A 13 -8.47 10.59 5.59
C ASP A 13 -9.04 10.96 4.21
N TYR A 14 -10.36 10.89 4.04
CA TYR A 14 -11.04 11.39 2.85
C TYR A 14 -10.78 12.87 2.56
N LEU A 15 -10.76 13.72 3.59
CA LEU A 15 -10.44 15.14 3.42
C LEU A 15 -8.97 15.36 3.02
N ALA A 16 -8.04 14.60 3.61
CA ALA A 16 -6.62 14.68 3.29
C ALA A 16 -6.33 14.22 1.85
N GLU A 17 -6.93 13.12 1.42
CA GLU A 17 -6.80 12.61 0.04
C GLU A 17 -7.30 13.65 -0.97
N ARG A 18 -8.49 14.24 -0.75
CA ARG A 18 -9.03 15.27 -1.64
C ARG A 18 -8.16 16.52 -1.74
N GLU A 19 -7.49 16.90 -0.67
CA GLU A 19 -6.59 18.05 -0.64
C GLU A 19 -5.29 17.75 -1.39
N THR A 20 -4.77 16.53 -1.27
CA THR A 20 -3.60 16.07 -2.04
C THR A 20 -3.87 15.92 -3.54
N GLU A 21 -5.01 15.36 -3.92
CA GLU A 21 -5.42 15.28 -5.34
C GLU A 21 -5.60 16.66 -5.95
N ALA A 22 -6.23 17.60 -5.23
CA ALA A 22 -6.38 18.98 -5.69
C ALA A 22 -5.02 19.70 -5.86
N ALA A 23 -4.05 19.43 -4.98
CA ALA A 23 -2.70 19.99 -5.08
C ALA A 23 -1.92 19.42 -6.29
N LEU A 24 -2.01 18.10 -6.51
CA LEU A 24 -1.35 17.43 -7.64
C LEU A 24 -1.95 17.86 -8.98
N GLU A 25 -3.27 18.02 -9.08
CA GLU A 25 -3.94 18.52 -10.29
C GLU A 25 -3.59 19.99 -10.60
N ALA A 26 -3.40 20.82 -9.56
CA ALA A 26 -2.97 22.21 -9.72
C ALA A 26 -1.52 22.29 -10.24
N GLU A 27 -0.63 21.43 -9.74
CA GLU A 27 0.76 21.36 -10.18
C GLU A 27 0.88 20.83 -11.62
N GLU A 28 0.08 19.82 -12.00
CA GLU A 28 0.06 19.29 -13.36
C GLU A 28 -0.48 20.31 -14.38
N LYS A 29 -1.48 21.10 -14.00
CA LYS A 29 -2.00 22.20 -14.85
C LYS A 29 -0.98 23.33 -14.98
N ALA A 30 -0.24 23.67 -13.93
CA ALA A 30 0.84 24.66 -13.99
C ALA A 30 2.00 24.19 -14.90
N ALA A 31 2.38 22.90 -14.81
CA ALA A 31 3.43 22.31 -15.63
C ALA A 31 3.06 22.23 -17.13
N LYS A 32 1.78 21.96 -17.46
CA LYS A 32 1.31 21.94 -18.86
C LYS A 32 1.29 23.33 -19.49
N VAL A 33 0.94 24.38 -18.73
CA VAL A 33 0.97 25.77 -19.22
C VAL A 33 2.41 26.26 -19.44
N ALA A 34 3.35 25.90 -18.56
CA ALA A 34 4.77 26.23 -18.73
C ALA A 34 5.40 25.52 -19.95
N ARG A 35 4.98 24.28 -20.25
CA ARG A 35 5.49 23.50 -21.39
C ARG A 35 4.94 23.97 -22.74
N ALA A 36 3.77 24.59 -22.78
CA ALA A 36 3.19 25.15 -24.00
C ALA A 36 3.83 26.48 -24.44
N ALA A 37 4.37 27.26 -23.50
CA ALA A 37 5.04 28.53 -23.79
C ALA A 37 6.46 28.39 -24.36
N ALA A 38 7.13 27.25 -24.14
CA ALA A 38 8.53 27.05 -24.53
C ALA A 38 8.75 26.52 -25.97
N LYS A 39 7.69 26.30 -26.77
CA LYS A 39 7.81 25.67 -28.10
C LYS A 39 7.89 26.65 -29.29
N VAL A 40 7.97 27.97 -29.07
CA VAL A 40 7.93 28.95 -30.18
C VAL A 40 9.27 29.66 -30.45
N VAL A 41 10.32 29.50 -29.63
CA VAL A 41 11.61 30.15 -29.91
C VAL A 41 12.77 29.22 -29.58
N ALA A 42 13.39 28.60 -30.60
CA ALA A 42 14.84 28.42 -30.74
C ALA A 42 15.16 27.40 -31.83
N ALA A 43 15.48 27.90 -33.02
CA ALA A 43 16.36 27.23 -33.97
C ALA A 43 17.79 27.67 -33.67
N ALA A 44 18.61 26.78 -33.09
CA ALA A 44 20.08 26.76 -33.18
C ALA A 44 20.62 25.54 -32.40
N PRO A 45 21.55 24.74 -32.94
CA PRO A 45 22.11 23.60 -32.23
C PRO A 45 23.28 24.06 -31.36
N VAL A 46 23.14 23.94 -30.03
CA VAL A 46 24.27 24.10 -29.10
C VAL A 46 24.42 22.83 -28.28
N ALA A 47 25.61 22.24 -28.42
CA ALA A 47 26.28 21.23 -27.63
C ALA A 47 25.50 20.65 -26.42
N ALA A 48 25.22 19.35 -26.52
CA ALA A 48 24.71 18.54 -25.42
C ALA A 48 25.72 18.49 -24.27
N ALA A 49 25.38 19.13 -23.15
CA ALA A 49 25.94 18.78 -21.85
C ALA A 49 25.29 17.45 -21.39
N PRO A 50 26.04 16.51 -20.78
CA PRO A 50 25.45 15.27 -20.30
C PRO A 50 24.61 15.58 -19.06
N THR A 51 23.30 15.44 -19.19
CA THR A 51 22.37 15.42 -18.06
C THR A 51 22.79 14.29 -17.11
N PRO A 52 22.83 14.50 -15.77
CA PRO A 52 23.06 13.40 -14.87
C PRO A 52 21.92 12.40 -15.07
N ALA A 53 22.26 11.20 -15.54
CA ALA A 53 21.31 10.12 -15.69
C ALA A 53 20.66 9.90 -14.33
N ALA A 54 19.36 10.24 -14.22
CA ALA A 54 18.56 9.85 -13.07
C ALA A 54 18.74 8.34 -12.89
N ALA A 55 19.21 7.94 -11.70
CA ALA A 55 19.46 6.54 -11.39
C ALA A 55 18.24 5.71 -11.80
N PRO A 56 18.41 4.60 -12.53
CA PRO A 56 17.28 3.83 -13.01
C PRO A 56 16.48 3.34 -11.80
N LYS A 57 15.22 3.80 -11.68
CA LYS A 57 14.24 3.24 -10.74
C LYS A 57 14.21 1.74 -10.96
N ARG A 58 14.66 0.97 -9.97
CA ARG A 58 14.69 -0.49 -10.02
C ARG A 58 13.25 -0.96 -10.22
N ARG A 59 13.01 -1.65 -11.34
CA ARG A 59 11.72 -2.28 -11.60
C ARG A 59 11.67 -3.61 -10.84
N ALA A 60 10.58 -3.89 -10.15
CA ALA A 60 10.37 -5.20 -9.54
C ALA A 60 10.45 -6.33 -10.58
N SER A 61 11.15 -7.40 -10.19
CA SER A 61 11.29 -8.64 -10.94
C SER A 61 9.99 -9.44 -10.95
N PHE A 62 9.90 -10.42 -11.86
CA PHE A 62 8.76 -11.34 -11.91
C PHE A 62 8.56 -12.12 -10.61
N ALA A 63 9.66 -12.50 -9.94
CA ALA A 63 9.60 -13.21 -8.68
C ALA A 63 9.02 -12.32 -7.56
N GLU A 64 9.46 -11.07 -7.46
CA GLU A 64 8.96 -10.09 -6.48
C GLU A 64 7.46 -9.80 -6.70
N LYS A 65 7.01 -9.69 -7.96
CA LYS A 65 5.58 -9.56 -8.30
C LYS A 65 4.76 -10.76 -7.85
N LYS A 66 5.24 -11.97 -8.12
CA LYS A 66 4.57 -13.20 -7.71
C LYS A 66 4.57 -13.37 -6.19
N GLU A 67 5.65 -12.96 -5.51
CA GLU A 67 5.73 -12.95 -4.05
C GLU A 67 4.67 -12.03 -3.45
N PHE A 68 4.52 -10.81 -3.98
CA PHE A 68 3.51 -9.86 -3.55
C PHE A 68 2.08 -10.40 -3.66
N GLU A 69 1.72 -10.98 -4.82
CA GLU A 69 0.41 -11.62 -5.03
C GLU A 69 0.16 -12.81 -4.08
N GLN A 70 1.22 -13.54 -3.70
CA GLN A 70 1.11 -14.64 -2.74
C GLN A 70 0.94 -14.12 -1.31
N LEU A 71 1.66 -13.06 -0.94
CA LEU A 71 1.55 -12.43 0.36
C LEU A 71 0.14 -11.89 0.60
N GLU A 72 -0.52 -11.30 -0.40
CA GLU A 72 -1.92 -10.87 -0.29
C GLU A 72 -2.86 -12.01 0.10
N LYS A 73 -2.69 -13.18 -0.55
CA LYS A 73 -3.52 -14.37 -0.28
C LYS A 73 -3.22 -14.95 1.10
N ASP A 74 -1.94 -15.03 1.46
CA ASP A 74 -1.51 -15.56 2.74
C ASP A 74 -2.00 -14.69 3.90
N ILE A 75 -1.84 -13.36 3.80
CA ILE A 75 -2.30 -12.39 4.80
C ILE A 75 -3.81 -12.53 4.98
N ALA A 76 -4.59 -12.51 3.89
CA ALA A 76 -6.05 -12.66 3.98
C ALA A 76 -6.49 -14.02 4.57
N ALA A 77 -5.72 -15.09 4.34
CA ALA A 77 -5.99 -16.39 4.93
C ALA A 77 -5.69 -16.41 6.44
N LEU A 78 -4.58 -15.80 6.86
CA LEU A 78 -4.16 -15.67 8.26
C LEU A 78 -5.11 -14.77 9.05
N GLU A 79 -5.60 -13.67 8.47
CA GLU A 79 -6.62 -12.82 9.11
C GLU A 79 -7.91 -13.60 9.38
N LYS A 80 -8.39 -14.38 8.40
CA LYS A 80 -9.55 -15.26 8.59
C LYS A 80 -9.29 -16.34 9.64
N GLU A 81 -8.06 -16.87 9.71
CA GLU A 81 -7.70 -17.82 10.76
C GLU A 81 -7.74 -17.18 12.14
N LYS A 82 -7.15 -15.98 12.27
CA LYS A 82 -7.16 -15.17 13.49
C LYS A 82 -8.60 -14.90 13.97
N GLU A 83 -9.47 -14.45 13.08
CA GLU A 83 -10.89 -14.22 13.40
C GLU A 83 -11.57 -15.48 13.93
N ARG A 84 -11.40 -16.62 13.25
CA ARG A 84 -11.97 -17.91 13.70
C ARG A 84 -11.42 -18.32 15.07
N LEU A 85 -10.13 -18.16 15.32
CA LEU A 85 -9.52 -18.49 16.62
C LEU A 85 -10.09 -17.62 17.74
N VAL A 86 -10.24 -16.31 17.48
CA VAL A 86 -10.84 -15.37 18.44
C VAL A 86 -12.30 -15.72 18.71
N GLU A 87 -13.09 -16.02 17.69
CA GLU A 87 -14.49 -16.43 17.83
C GLU A 87 -14.62 -17.73 18.64
N ASN A 88 -13.81 -18.74 18.32
CA ASN A 88 -13.81 -20.02 19.04
C ASN A 88 -13.42 -19.85 20.52
N LEU A 89 -12.43 -19.00 20.80
CA LEU A 89 -12.03 -18.67 22.18
C LEU A 89 -13.12 -17.89 22.93
N ALA A 90 -13.77 -16.93 22.27
CA ALA A 90 -14.83 -16.12 22.89
C ALA A 90 -16.09 -16.93 23.20
N THR A 91 -16.45 -17.86 22.31
CA THR A 91 -17.63 -18.73 22.47
C THR A 91 -17.32 -19.97 23.31
N GLY A 92 -16.05 -20.29 23.54
CA GLY A 92 -15.62 -21.53 24.18
C GLY A 92 -15.95 -22.78 23.36
N GLN A 93 -16.19 -22.64 22.05
CA GLN A 93 -16.49 -23.74 21.15
C GLN A 93 -15.22 -24.50 20.81
N GLY A 94 -14.78 -25.42 21.68
CA GLY A 94 -13.60 -26.26 21.45
C GLY A 94 -13.44 -27.38 22.47
N SER A 95 -12.65 -28.39 22.11
CA SER A 95 -12.17 -29.37 23.08
C SER A 95 -11.21 -28.73 24.08
N ARG A 96 -11.00 -29.38 25.24
CA ARG A 96 -10.04 -28.91 26.26
C ARG A 96 -8.66 -28.66 25.65
N GLN A 97 -8.21 -29.53 24.75
CA GLN A 97 -6.89 -29.42 24.12
C GLN A 97 -6.83 -28.20 23.19
N GLU A 98 -7.83 -28.03 22.34
CA GLU A 98 -7.91 -26.88 21.43
C GLU A 98 -7.96 -25.54 22.17
N LEU A 99 -8.69 -25.46 23.29
CA LEU A 99 -8.74 -24.24 24.11
C LEU A 99 -7.39 -23.89 24.75
N ILE A 100 -6.51 -24.89 24.94
CA ILE A 100 -5.13 -24.69 25.42
C ILE A 100 -4.21 -24.26 24.26
N ASP A 101 -4.44 -24.80 23.07
CA ASP A 101 -3.56 -24.60 21.90
C ASP A 101 -3.86 -23.30 21.14
N TRP A 102 -5.12 -22.87 21.07
CA TRP A 102 -5.53 -21.67 20.32
C TRP A 102 -4.86 -20.37 20.75
N PRO A 103 -4.65 -20.07 22.04
CA PRO A 103 -3.92 -18.87 22.42
C PRO A 103 -2.49 -18.85 21.86
N ALA A 104 -1.82 -20.01 21.84
CA ALA A 104 -0.48 -20.12 21.26
C ALA A 104 -0.52 -19.98 19.73
N ARG A 105 -1.51 -20.59 19.07
CA ARG A 105 -1.69 -20.42 17.61
C ARG A 105 -2.01 -18.98 17.25
N LEU A 106 -2.86 -18.29 18.01
CA LEU A 106 -3.21 -16.90 17.81
C LEU A 106 -1.96 -15.99 17.84
N GLN A 107 -1.11 -16.17 18.85
CA GLN A 107 0.17 -15.47 18.93
C GLN A 107 1.11 -15.77 17.77
N ALA A 108 1.11 -17.01 17.25
CA ALA A 108 1.90 -17.37 16.08
C ALA A 108 1.34 -16.70 14.81
N VAL A 109 0.03 -16.72 14.61
CA VAL A 109 -0.65 -16.05 13.49
C VAL A 109 -0.38 -14.55 13.50
N ASP A 110 -0.42 -13.90 14.66
CA ASP A 110 -0.09 -12.48 14.78
C ASP A 110 1.34 -12.19 14.32
N LYS A 111 2.32 -12.99 14.75
CA LYS A 111 3.72 -12.83 14.31
C LYS A 111 3.91 -13.11 12.82
N GLU A 112 3.19 -14.11 12.28
CA GLU A 112 3.22 -14.41 10.85
C GLU A 112 2.62 -13.27 10.03
N LEU A 113 1.54 -12.66 10.50
CA LEU A 113 0.91 -11.48 9.89
C LEU A 113 1.86 -10.28 9.90
N ASP A 114 2.48 -9.98 11.04
CA ASP A 114 3.43 -8.86 11.16
C ASP A 114 4.60 -9.03 10.16
N ALA A 115 5.24 -10.21 10.16
CA ALA A 115 6.38 -10.47 9.27
C ALA A 115 6.00 -10.44 7.79
N LYS A 116 4.84 -10.98 7.42
CA LYS A 116 4.35 -10.93 6.03
C LYS A 116 3.92 -9.51 5.63
N GLY A 117 3.35 -8.75 6.56
CA GLY A 117 2.96 -7.36 6.37
C GLY A 117 4.17 -6.46 6.12
N GLU A 118 5.24 -6.62 6.91
CA GLU A 118 6.51 -5.92 6.69
C GLU A 118 7.06 -6.21 5.29
N ARG A 119 7.10 -7.50 4.90
CA ARG A 119 7.59 -7.90 3.57
C ARG A 119 6.72 -7.37 2.43
N TRP A 120 5.40 -7.38 2.60
CA TRP A 120 4.46 -6.86 1.62
C TRP A 120 4.65 -5.34 1.44
N LEU A 121 4.81 -4.60 2.55
CA LEU A 121 5.08 -3.17 2.52
C LEU A 121 6.39 -2.85 1.82
N GLU A 122 7.47 -3.58 2.15
CA GLU A 122 8.75 -3.47 1.43
C GLU A 122 8.53 -3.64 -0.07
N LEU A 123 7.87 -4.72 -0.51
CA LEU A 123 7.63 -4.98 -1.93
C LEU A 123 6.76 -3.92 -2.60
N SER A 124 5.80 -3.34 -1.89
CA SER A 124 4.91 -2.28 -2.39
C SER A 124 5.65 -1.00 -2.77
N GLU A 125 6.79 -0.71 -2.14
CA GLU A 125 7.61 0.45 -2.48
C GLU A 125 8.36 0.30 -3.82
N TRP A 126 8.57 -0.94 -4.27
CA TRP A 126 9.34 -1.27 -5.48
C TRP A 126 8.47 -1.68 -6.68
N LEU A 127 7.19 -1.97 -6.43
CA LEU A 127 6.21 -2.41 -7.43
C LEU A 127 5.53 -1.23 -8.13
#